data_AF-A0A7S0ZIA8-F1
#
_entry.id   AF-A0A7S0ZIA8-F1
#
_cell.length_a   1.000
_cell.length_b   1.000
_cell.length_c   1.000
_cell.angle_alpha   90.00
_cell.angle_beta   90.00
_cell.angle_gamma   90.00
#
_symmetry.space_group_name_H-M   'P 1'
#
loop_
_entity.id
_entity.type
_entity.pdbx_description
1 polymer ?
#
loop_
_entity_poly.entity_id
_entity_poly.type
_entity_poly.pdbx_seq_one_letter_code
_entity_poly.pdbx_strand_id
1 'polypeptide(L)'
;TFSTLQNEFDSIESCRNSQQVQIGTNLNFSSEEIVAMLLTKAQEFTAASLGLPKPQLVNDVVITVPSWFGESERSAMMEAASLADLRVLSLVNSNTAVAIKYAFDWKSSKDNETVVFFDLGASSATISVAQVARIGKKKDKVVVEMLSHVVDRSISANAFDDKLVEYLATIADEQRR
;
A
#
# COMPACT_ATOMS: atom_id res chain seq x y z
N THR A 1 27.75 -4.01 -16.76
CA THR A 1 26.84 -2.97 -17.29
C THR A 1 25.47 -2.99 -16.63
N PHE A 2 24.94 -4.12 -16.14
CA PHE A 2 23.73 -4.14 -15.30
C PHE A 2 23.96 -3.66 -13.85
N SER A 3 25.20 -3.71 -13.34
CA SER A 3 25.56 -3.24 -12.01
C SER A 3 25.56 -1.71 -11.83
N THR A 4 25.45 -0.95 -12.92
CA THR A 4 25.53 0.52 -12.87
C THR A 4 24.17 1.17 -12.59
N LEU A 5 23.06 0.48 -12.85
CA LEU A 5 21.71 1.01 -12.59
C LEU A 5 21.24 0.82 -11.14
N GLN A 6 22.00 0.09 -10.33
CA GLN A 6 21.64 -0.22 -8.94
C GLN A 6 22.11 0.85 -7.94
N ASN A 7 22.84 1.87 -8.41
CA ASN A 7 23.49 2.91 -7.60
C ASN A 7 22.76 4.27 -7.59
N GLU A 8 21.48 4.35 -7.97
CA GLU A 8 20.75 5.64 -7.94
C GLU A 8 20.01 5.93 -6.63
N PHE A 9 19.95 4.97 -5.70
CA PHE A 9 19.25 5.13 -4.43
C PHE A 9 20.05 4.49 -3.28
N ASP A 10 20.93 5.27 -2.66
CA ASP A 10 21.63 4.86 -1.44
C ASP A 10 20.79 5.27 -0.21
N SER A 11 20.59 4.33 0.71
CA SER A 11 19.99 4.61 2.01
C SER A 11 21.06 5.14 2.97
N ILE A 12 20.82 6.31 3.54
CA ILE A 12 21.74 6.97 4.49
C ILE A 12 21.02 7.12 5.83
N GLU A 13 21.69 6.76 6.92
CA GLU A 13 21.21 7.04 8.27
C GLU A 13 21.32 8.53 8.59
N SER A 14 20.20 9.14 8.98
CA SER A 14 20.13 10.54 9.40
C SER A 14 20.29 10.70 10.91
N CYS A 15 20.62 11.92 11.35
CA CYS A 15 20.71 12.32 12.76
C CYS A 15 19.43 12.08 13.58
N ARG A 16 18.30 11.78 12.94
CA ARG A 16 17.01 11.44 13.58
C ARG A 16 16.75 9.93 13.71
N ASN A 17 17.73 9.05 13.43
CA ASN A 17 17.51 7.59 13.32
C ASN A 17 16.47 7.20 12.24
N SER A 18 16.16 8.11 11.30
CA SER A 18 15.30 7.87 10.15
C SER A 18 16.17 7.60 8.92
N GLN A 19 15.80 6.60 8.10
CA GLN A 19 16.48 6.35 6.83
C GLN A 19 16.16 7.48 5.83
N GLN A 20 17.18 8.03 5.20
CA GLN A 20 17.04 8.98 4.10
C GLN A 20 17.44 8.32 2.79
N VAL A 21 16.76 8.69 1.72
CA VAL A 21 17.08 8.26 0.36
C VAL A 21 17.85 9.38 -0.31
N GLN A 22 19.07 9.09 -0.75
CA GLN A 22 19.86 10.02 -1.53
C GLN A 22 19.57 9.82 -3.03
N ILE A 23 19.19 10.90 -3.71
CA ILE A 23 19.03 10.92 -5.17
C ILE A 23 20.17 11.75 -5.77
N GLY A 24 21.06 11.11 -6.52
CA GLY A 24 22.25 11.75 -7.09
C GLY A 24 23.27 12.14 -6.03
N THR A 25 24.02 13.22 -6.24
CA THR A 25 25.21 13.52 -5.40
C THR A 25 24.91 14.31 -4.14
N ASN A 26 23.76 14.98 -3.98
CA ASN A 26 23.54 15.92 -2.86
C ASN A 26 22.07 16.12 -2.42
N LEU A 27 21.09 15.40 -2.98
CA LEU A 27 19.69 15.54 -2.56
C LEU A 27 19.29 14.40 -1.64
N ASN A 28 19.11 14.71 -0.36
CA ASN A 28 18.65 13.76 0.63
C ASN A 28 17.17 14.02 0.90
N PHE A 29 16.35 13.00 0.71
CA PHE A 29 14.94 13.04 1.04
C PHE A 29 14.65 12.08 2.18
N SER A 30 13.80 12.50 3.10
CA SER A 30 13.15 11.60 4.05
C SER A 30 12.15 10.69 3.34
N SER A 31 11.83 9.56 3.97
CA SER A 31 10.75 8.67 3.51
C SER A 31 9.42 9.41 3.36
N GLU A 32 9.14 10.32 4.29
CA GLU A 32 7.93 11.12 4.38
C GLU A 32 7.82 12.08 3.20
N GLU A 33 8.92 12.75 2.82
CA GLU A 33 8.96 13.63 1.66
C GLU A 33 8.72 12.87 0.35
N ILE A 34 9.30 11.68 0.19
CA ILE A 34 9.08 10.85 -1.00
C ILE A 34 7.62 10.41 -1.08
N VAL A 35 7.04 9.96 0.04
CA VAL A 35 5.62 9.58 0.09
C VAL A 35 4.74 10.80 -0.17
N ALA A 36 5.10 11.99 0.32
CA ALA A 36 4.36 13.23 0.06
C ALA A 36 4.37 13.58 -1.43
N MET A 37 5.49 13.40 -2.13
CA MET A 37 5.57 13.58 -3.58
C MET A 37 4.63 12.60 -4.32
N LEU A 38 4.57 11.34 -3.88
CA LEU A 38 3.65 10.35 -4.43
C LEU A 38 2.18 10.74 -4.19
N LEU A 39 1.84 11.18 -2.98
CA LEU A 39 0.49 11.63 -2.63
C LEU A 39 0.07 12.87 -3.43
N THR A 40 0.98 13.82 -3.61
CA THR A 40 0.76 15.00 -4.46
C THR A 40 0.48 14.57 -5.89
N LYS A 41 1.22 13.57 -6.40
CA LYS A 41 0.98 13.05 -7.74
C LYS A 41 -0.38 12.36 -7.88
N ALA A 42 -0.79 11.62 -6.85
CA ALA A 42 -2.13 11.03 -6.79
C ALA A 42 -3.23 12.11 -6.79
N GLN A 43 -3.04 13.19 -6.03
CA GLN A 43 -3.96 14.34 -5.99
C GLN A 43 -4.12 14.97 -7.39
N GLU A 44 -3.02 15.16 -8.13
CA GLU A 44 -3.06 15.66 -9.51
C GLU A 44 -3.90 14.76 -10.42
N PHE A 45 -3.71 13.44 -10.36
CA PHE A 45 -4.49 12.48 -11.15
C PHE A 45 -5.97 12.51 -10.80
N THR A 46 -6.30 12.57 -9.50
CA THR A 46 -7.70 12.68 -9.06
C THR A 46 -8.34 13.98 -9.54
N ALA A 47 -7.65 15.12 -9.41
CA ALA A 47 -8.16 16.41 -9.86
C ALA A 47 -8.39 16.43 -11.38
N ALA A 48 -7.45 15.86 -12.15
CA ALA A 48 -7.61 15.70 -13.60
C ALA A 48 -8.81 14.81 -13.94
N SER A 49 -8.99 13.69 -13.24
CA SER A 49 -10.12 12.78 -13.48
C SER A 49 -11.48 13.40 -13.12
N LEU A 50 -11.52 14.32 -12.16
CA LEU A 50 -12.73 15.04 -11.76
C LEU A 50 -12.96 16.33 -12.57
N GLY A 51 -12.05 16.69 -13.49
CA GLY A 51 -12.14 17.93 -14.27
C GLY A 51 -11.95 19.19 -13.43
N LEU A 52 -11.26 19.09 -12.30
CA LEU A 52 -11.03 20.22 -11.40
C LEU A 52 -9.92 21.13 -11.95
N PRO A 53 -10.06 22.45 -11.82
CA PRO A 53 -9.08 23.41 -12.36
C PRO A 53 -7.75 23.43 -11.59
N LYS A 54 -7.72 22.89 -10.36
CA LYS A 54 -6.55 22.87 -9.49
C LYS A 54 -6.50 21.58 -8.65
N PRO A 55 -5.32 20.96 -8.45
CA PRO A 55 -5.14 19.81 -7.57
C PRO A 55 -5.58 20.05 -6.13
N GLN A 56 -5.32 21.26 -5.61
CA GLN A 56 -5.61 21.70 -4.22
C GLN A 56 -7.12 21.85 -3.91
N LEU A 57 -8.00 21.38 -4.80
CA LEU A 57 -9.42 21.24 -4.50
C LEU A 57 -9.73 19.85 -3.92
N VAL A 58 -8.82 18.88 -4.08
CA VAL A 58 -8.90 17.55 -3.48
C VAL A 58 -8.16 17.60 -2.14
N ASN A 59 -8.88 17.94 -1.07
CA ASN A 59 -8.27 18.22 0.24
C ASN A 59 -8.45 17.09 1.24
N ASP A 60 -9.60 16.43 1.24
CA ASP A 60 -9.92 15.40 2.24
C ASP A 60 -9.69 14.00 1.66
N VAL A 61 -8.93 13.17 2.37
CA VAL A 61 -8.53 11.84 1.90
C VAL A 61 -8.69 10.77 2.98
N VAL A 62 -8.96 9.55 2.53
CA VAL A 62 -8.84 8.33 3.33
C VAL A 62 -7.71 7.52 2.73
N ILE A 63 -6.72 7.17 3.55
CA ILE A 63 -5.50 6.48 3.09
C ILE A 63 -5.53 5.05 3.59
N THR A 64 -5.23 4.11 2.71
CA THR A 64 -5.07 2.70 3.09
C THR A 64 -3.65 2.44 3.58
N VAL A 65 -3.53 1.69 4.68
CA VAL A 65 -2.26 1.24 5.24
C VAL A 65 -2.28 -0.28 5.46
N PRO A 66 -1.12 -0.95 5.43
CA PRO A 66 -1.06 -2.36 5.79
C PRO A 66 -1.52 -2.60 7.24
N SER A 67 -2.13 -3.77 7.50
CA SER A 67 -2.62 -4.11 8.85
C SER A 67 -1.52 -4.21 9.90
N TRP A 68 -0.29 -4.47 9.48
CA TRP A 68 0.88 -4.64 10.35
C TRP A 68 1.62 -3.33 10.66
N PHE A 69 1.19 -2.18 10.09
CA PHE A 69 1.79 -0.89 10.42
C PHE A 69 1.54 -0.54 11.89
N GLY A 70 2.63 -0.28 12.62
CA GLY A 70 2.61 0.23 13.97
C GLY A 70 2.26 1.73 14.02
N GLU A 71 2.33 2.29 15.23
CA GLU A 71 2.02 3.70 15.46
C GLU A 71 3.03 4.63 14.77
N SER A 72 4.32 4.25 14.77
CA SER A 72 5.39 5.00 14.11
C SER A 72 5.13 5.19 12.62
N GLU A 73 4.83 4.11 11.91
CA GLU A 73 4.60 4.12 10.47
C GLU A 73 3.30 4.84 10.11
N ARG A 74 2.27 4.71 10.96
CA ARG A 74 1.01 5.46 10.80
C ARG A 74 1.23 6.96 11.01
N SER A 75 2.00 7.35 12.01
CA SER A 75 2.36 8.75 12.25
C SER A 75 3.17 9.32 11.08
N ALA A 76 4.15 8.57 10.57
CA ALA A 76 4.93 8.96 9.39
C ALA A 76 4.03 9.14 8.14
N MET A 77 3.03 8.28 7.95
CA MET A 77 2.06 8.44 6.85
C MET A 77 1.21 9.71 7.00
N MET A 78 0.80 10.06 8.23
CA MET A 78 0.08 11.29 8.51
C MET A 78 0.95 12.53 8.25
N GLU A 79 2.23 12.48 8.62
CA GLU A 79 3.20 13.54 8.35
C GLU A 79 3.42 13.73 6.85
N ALA A 80 3.61 12.63 6.10
CA ALA A 80 3.72 12.65 4.64
C ALA A 80 2.47 13.27 3.97
N ALA A 81 1.27 12.94 4.46
CA ALA A 81 0.03 13.53 3.96
C ALA A 81 -0.07 15.03 4.28
N SER A 82 0.39 15.45 5.46
CA SER A 82 0.47 16.86 5.84
C SER A 82 1.44 17.64 4.94
N LEU A 83 2.57 17.04 4.56
CA LEU A 83 3.51 17.64 3.61
C LEU A 83 2.92 17.80 2.20
N ALA A 84 1.96 16.93 1.83
CA ALA A 84 1.22 17.00 0.57
C ALA A 84 -0.02 17.92 0.62
N ASP A 85 -0.25 18.66 1.72
CA ASP A 85 -1.43 19.50 1.95
C ASP A 85 -2.77 18.72 1.88
N LEU A 86 -2.74 17.45 2.32
CA LEU A 86 -3.92 16.58 2.37
C LEU A 86 -4.39 16.38 3.82
N ARG A 87 -5.69 16.58 4.05
CA ARG A 87 -6.34 16.27 5.33
C ARG A 87 -6.76 14.81 5.37
N VAL A 88 -6.07 14.01 6.18
CA VAL A 88 -6.41 12.61 6.38
C VAL A 88 -7.61 12.50 7.33
N LEU A 89 -8.73 12.02 6.80
CA LEU A 89 -9.96 11.77 7.57
C LEU A 89 -9.84 10.50 8.40
N SER A 90 -9.21 9.46 7.84
CA SER A 90 -9.01 8.18 8.49
C SER A 90 -7.93 7.37 7.79
N LEU A 91 -7.18 6.60 8.56
CA LEU A 91 -6.31 5.54 8.06
C LEU A 91 -7.04 4.21 8.15
N VAL A 92 -7.24 3.55 7.02
CA VAL A 92 -7.98 2.29 6.94
C VAL A 92 -7.02 1.15 6.59
N ASN A 93 -7.20 -0.01 7.20
CA ASN A 93 -6.41 -1.18 6.82
C ASN A 93 -6.77 -1.63 5.39
N SER A 94 -5.77 -1.93 4.55
CA SER A 94 -5.96 -2.34 3.15
C SER A 94 -7.01 -3.45 3.00
N ASN A 95 -6.84 -4.57 3.71
CA ASN A 95 -7.76 -5.71 3.64
C ASN A 95 -9.15 -5.39 4.19
N THR A 96 -9.26 -4.47 5.13
CA THR A 96 -10.57 -3.99 5.61
C THR A 96 -11.27 -3.15 4.54
N ALA A 97 -10.54 -2.31 3.81
CA ALA A 97 -11.10 -1.56 2.68
C ALA A 97 -11.60 -2.51 1.58
N VAL A 98 -10.86 -3.59 1.29
CA VAL A 98 -11.29 -4.65 0.36
C VAL A 98 -12.57 -5.34 0.89
N ALA A 99 -12.62 -5.66 2.17
CA ALA A 99 -13.79 -6.28 2.77
C ALA A 99 -15.04 -5.37 2.74
N ILE A 100 -14.87 -4.07 2.96
CA ILE A 100 -15.94 -3.07 2.81
C ILE A 100 -16.41 -2.99 1.37
N LYS A 101 -15.49 -2.99 0.40
CA LYS A 101 -15.83 -2.98 -1.02
C LYS A 101 -16.61 -4.24 -1.41
N TYR A 102 -16.16 -5.41 -0.95
CA TYR A 102 -16.88 -6.67 -1.14
C TYR A 102 -18.30 -6.59 -0.56
N ALA A 103 -18.43 -6.09 0.66
CA ALA A 103 -19.72 -5.94 1.33
C ALA A 103 -20.67 -4.96 0.65
N PHE A 104 -20.15 -3.90 0.02
CA PHE A 104 -20.96 -2.95 -0.75
C PHE A 104 -21.59 -3.61 -1.98
N ASP A 105 -20.85 -4.49 -2.67
CA ASP A 105 -21.34 -5.22 -3.85
C ASP A 105 -21.97 -6.58 -3.50
N TRP A 106 -22.17 -6.88 -2.21
CA TRP A 106 -22.56 -8.20 -1.73
C TRP A 106 -24.04 -8.52 -1.98
N LYS A 107 -24.27 -9.36 -3.00
CA LYS A 107 -25.60 -9.78 -3.46
C LYS A 107 -26.04 -11.17 -2.98
N SER A 108 -25.31 -11.79 -2.05
CA SER A 108 -25.61 -13.14 -1.55
C SER A 108 -27.01 -13.21 -0.94
N SER A 109 -27.71 -14.33 -1.11
CA SER A 109 -29.00 -14.57 -0.45
C SER A 109 -28.85 -14.99 1.02
N LYS A 110 -27.61 -15.27 1.46
CA LYS A 110 -27.29 -15.64 2.84
C LYS A 110 -27.35 -14.42 3.76
N ASP A 111 -27.71 -14.68 5.01
CA ASP A 111 -27.73 -13.65 6.06
C ASP A 111 -26.33 -13.42 6.64
N ASN A 112 -25.46 -14.43 6.58
CA ASN A 112 -24.06 -14.38 6.99
C ASN A 112 -23.18 -15.13 5.98
N GLU A 113 -21.98 -14.63 5.79
CA GLU A 113 -20.97 -15.24 4.92
C GLU A 113 -19.59 -14.96 5.47
N THR A 114 -18.78 -16.01 5.60
CA THR A 114 -17.36 -15.88 5.94
C THR A 114 -16.56 -15.87 4.64
N VAL A 115 -15.77 -14.82 4.46
CA VAL A 115 -14.96 -14.57 3.26
C VAL A 115 -13.50 -14.50 3.67
N VAL A 116 -12.65 -15.11 2.86
CA VAL A 116 -11.19 -15.03 3.02
C VAL A 116 -10.64 -14.15 1.92
N PHE A 117 -9.91 -13.11 2.31
CA PHE A 117 -9.16 -12.23 1.42
C PHE A 117 -7.70 -12.66 1.43
N PHE A 118 -7.17 -12.94 0.24
CA PHE A 118 -5.77 -13.23 0.01
C PHE A 118 -5.20 -12.09 -0.85
N ASP A 119 -4.27 -11.32 -0.29
CA ASP A 119 -3.60 -10.20 -0.96
C ASP A 119 -2.10 -10.52 -1.05
N LEU A 120 -1.62 -10.75 -2.26
CA LEU A 120 -0.21 -10.96 -2.57
C LEU A 120 0.36 -9.68 -3.17
N GLY A 121 0.97 -8.86 -2.31
CA GLY A 121 1.63 -7.63 -2.71
C GLY A 121 3.07 -7.84 -3.19
N ALA A 122 3.71 -6.73 -3.58
CA ALA A 122 5.10 -6.74 -4.03
C ALA A 122 6.08 -7.20 -2.94
N SER A 123 5.82 -6.84 -1.68
CA SER A 123 6.71 -7.08 -0.55
C SER A 123 6.21 -8.13 0.46
N SER A 124 4.92 -8.47 0.45
CA SER A 124 4.35 -9.43 1.40
C SER A 124 3.02 -10.00 0.93
N ALA A 125 2.72 -11.21 1.37
CA ALA A 125 1.40 -11.83 1.29
C ALA A 125 0.63 -11.60 2.60
N THR A 126 -0.66 -11.32 2.50
CA THR A 126 -1.54 -11.20 3.66
C THR A 126 -2.82 -11.99 3.46
N ILE A 127 -3.29 -12.61 4.54
CA ILE A 127 -4.53 -13.37 4.58
C ILE A 127 -5.40 -12.76 5.66
N SER A 128 -6.66 -12.46 5.31
CA SER A 128 -7.62 -11.93 6.27
C SER A 128 -8.94 -12.65 6.17
N VAL A 129 -9.51 -13.02 7.30
CA VAL A 129 -10.84 -13.63 7.37
C VAL A 129 -11.82 -12.56 7.83
N ALA A 130 -12.87 -12.35 7.05
CA ALA A 130 -13.95 -11.43 7.39
C ALA A 130 -15.27 -12.18 7.45
N GLN A 131 -16.13 -11.77 8.37
CA GLN A 131 -17.54 -12.13 8.38
C GLN A 131 -18.35 -10.94 7.86
N VAL A 132 -19.17 -11.20 6.85
CA VAL A 132 -20.13 -10.24 6.31
C VAL A 132 -21.53 -10.70 6.70
N ALA A 133 -22.31 -9.82 7.31
CA ALA A 133 -23.65 -10.15 7.78
C ALA A 133 -24.65 -9.04 7.46
N ARG A 134 -25.90 -9.42 7.12
CA ARG A 134 -27.02 -8.48 7.07
C ARG A 134 -27.66 -8.37 8.44
N ILE A 135 -27.59 -7.19 9.04
CA ILE A 135 -28.12 -6.91 10.36
C ILE A 135 -29.26 -5.89 10.23
N GLY A 136 -30.19 -5.93 11.19
CA GLY A 136 -31.33 -5.02 11.28
C GLY A 136 -32.65 -5.72 11.00
N LYS A 137 -33.74 -5.19 11.57
CA LYS A 137 -35.09 -5.77 11.44
C LYS A 137 -35.56 -5.88 9.97
N LYS A 138 -34.99 -5.05 9.09
CA LYS A 138 -35.25 -5.04 7.63
C LYS A 138 -34.11 -5.62 6.79
N LYS A 139 -33.03 -6.14 7.41
CA LYS A 139 -31.81 -6.65 6.74
C LYS A 139 -31.20 -5.65 5.74
N ASP A 140 -31.30 -4.36 6.06
CA ASP A 140 -30.88 -3.24 5.21
C ASP A 140 -29.44 -2.79 5.47
N LYS A 141 -28.83 -3.22 6.58
CA LYS A 141 -27.45 -2.88 6.92
C LYS A 141 -26.54 -4.07 6.72
N VAL A 142 -25.47 -3.87 5.96
CA VAL A 142 -24.38 -4.84 5.82
C VAL A 142 -23.28 -4.43 6.80
N VAL A 143 -22.89 -5.36 7.67
CA VAL A 143 -21.79 -5.18 8.62
C VAL A 143 -20.66 -6.13 8.23
N VAL A 144 -19.43 -5.62 8.31
CA VAL A 144 -18.20 -6.37 8.07
C VAL A 144 -17.43 -6.41 9.37
N GLU A 145 -17.11 -7.62 9.83
CA GLU A 145 -16.25 -7.87 10.97
C GLU A 145 -15.00 -8.62 10.51
N MET A 146 -13.83 -8.07 10.79
CA MET A 146 -12.57 -8.77 10.53
C MET A 146 -12.27 -9.69 11.72
N LEU A 147 -12.20 -10.99 11.46
CA LEU A 147 -11.99 -12.01 12.48
C LEU A 147 -10.50 -12.25 12.76
N SER A 148 -9.68 -12.31 11.70
CA SER A 148 -8.25 -12.56 11.83
C SER A 148 -7.47 -12.02 10.64
N HIS A 149 -6.18 -11.76 10.88
CA HIS A 149 -5.23 -11.31 9.88
C HIS A 149 -3.89 -12.00 10.11
N VAL A 150 -3.27 -12.50 9.04
CA VAL A 150 -1.94 -13.09 9.04
C VAL A 150 -1.13 -12.47 7.91
N VAL A 151 0.15 -12.25 8.17
CA VAL A 151 1.08 -11.63 7.21
C VAL A 151 2.28 -12.55 7.06
N ASP A 152 2.66 -12.81 5.83
CA ASP A 152 3.89 -13.52 5.48
C ASP A 152 4.72 -12.62 4.56
N ARG A 153 5.92 -12.26 5.01
CA ARG A 153 6.87 -11.43 4.24
C ARG A 153 7.85 -12.27 3.42
N SER A 154 7.86 -13.59 3.60
CA SER A 154 8.72 -14.49 2.82
C SER A 154 8.18 -14.76 1.42
N ILE A 155 6.87 -14.60 1.23
CA ILE A 155 6.18 -14.77 -0.04
C ILE A 155 5.79 -13.39 -0.56
N SER A 156 6.39 -12.99 -1.67
CA SER A 156 6.17 -11.68 -2.27
C SER A 156 6.47 -11.72 -3.77
N ALA A 157 5.94 -10.77 -4.53
CA ALA A 157 6.25 -10.70 -5.96
C ALA A 157 7.76 -10.44 -6.20
N ASN A 158 8.40 -9.63 -5.36
CA ASN A 158 9.84 -9.38 -5.44
C ASN A 158 10.65 -10.68 -5.27
N ALA A 159 10.23 -11.57 -4.36
CA ALA A 159 10.88 -12.87 -4.20
C ALA A 159 10.73 -13.75 -5.45
N PHE A 160 9.64 -13.60 -6.21
CA PHE A 160 9.48 -14.29 -7.50
C PHE A 160 10.39 -13.68 -8.57
N ASP A 161 10.50 -12.36 -8.62
CA ASP A 161 11.41 -11.66 -9.53
C ASP A 161 12.86 -12.05 -9.26
N ASP A 162 13.29 -12.12 -8.00
CA ASP A 162 14.63 -12.57 -7.62
C ASP A 162 14.92 -14.00 -8.12
N LYS A 163 13.95 -14.90 -7.96
CA LYS A 163 14.06 -16.29 -8.45
C LYS A 163 14.11 -16.36 -9.97
N LEU A 164 13.34 -15.52 -10.65
CA LEU A 164 13.36 -15.43 -12.10
C LEU A 164 14.70 -14.90 -12.61
N VAL A 165 15.26 -13.86 -11.97
CA VAL A 165 16.57 -13.31 -12.30
C VAL A 165 17.66 -14.37 -12.10
N GLU A 166 17.64 -15.11 -11.00
CA GLU A 166 18.57 -16.21 -10.72
C GLU A 166 18.51 -17.31 -11.80
N TYR A 167 17.29 -17.69 -12.21
CA TYR A 167 17.08 -18.68 -13.26
C TYR A 167 17.60 -18.20 -14.62
N LEU A 168 17.27 -16.96 -15.01
CA LEU A 168 17.73 -16.38 -16.27
C LEU A 168 19.26 -16.20 -16.30
N ALA A 169 19.88 -15.85 -15.17
CA ALA A 169 21.33 -15.78 -15.06
C ALA A 169 21.98 -17.15 -15.30
N THR A 170 21.39 -18.21 -14.76
CA THR A 170 21.86 -19.59 -14.97
C THR A 170 21.83 -19.98 -16.45
N ILE A 171 20.73 -19.71 -17.15
CA ILE A 171 20.60 -19.97 -18.60
C ILE A 171 21.64 -19.16 -19.40
N ALA A 172 21.84 -17.89 -19.04
CA ALA A 172 22.79 -17.03 -19.73
C ALA A 172 24.24 -17.53 -19.59
N ASP A 173 24.59 -18.07 -18.42
CA ASP A 173 25.92 -18.64 -18.18
C ASP A 173 26.11 -20.00 -18.89
N GLU A 174 25.05 -20.79 -19.04
CA GLU A 174 25.08 -22.02 -19.86
C GLU A 174 25.29 -21.71 -21.34
N GLN A 175 24.66 -20.67 -21.89
CA GLN A 175 24.83 -20.26 -23.30
C GLN A 175 26.16 -19.57 -23.61
N ARG A 176 26.89 -19.12 -22.58
CA ARG A 176 28.25 -18.56 -22.74
C ARG A 176 29.33 -19.63 -22.81
N ARG A 177 29.03 -20.86 -22.43
CA ARG A 177 29.93 -22.01 -22.54
C ARG A 177 29.79 -22.69 -23.90
#